data_AF-A0A838T9S4-F1
#
_entry.id   AF-A0A838T9S4-F1
#
_cell.length_a   1.000
_cell.length_b   1.000
_cell.length_c   1.000
_cell.angle_alpha   90.00
_cell.angle_beta   90.00
_cell.angle_gamma   90.00
#
_symmetry.space_group_name_H-M   'P 1'
#
loop_
_entity.id
_entity.type
_entity.pdbx_description
1 polymer ?
#
loop_
_entity_poly.entity_id
_entity_poly.type
_entity_poly.pdbx_seq_one_letter_code
_entity_poly.pdbx_strand_id
1 'polypeptide(L)'
;MKKLLLTSLLFSLFFSISSNIYSQRNLYWKPQGASTSMKVKGNYQVGSCSGGIATTPPTLVDTIIFNNCSVTSATLDSNLTVAKVTMTSLYTGTVSLNTGKTLTFDIGSFKGGIFSGGSATINCNSSFTIDGTAFTSTSGTMTLAGDVTLKTGSFTHNSGKVVFKRASSTTTIVNSSGNTSRYIFYDAEFTAPSQTTQFTIKNITLEVDHKLTLSGSNQLFLNTTTSSTIEVPGNILSSNTASVGGGTVTIIVNGTGTQTINDNQGSSISGKMPNIQFNKTGGTVTLMGRIGMVEAPCGNISPEQ
;
A
#
# COMPACT_ATOMS: atom_id res chain seq x y z
N MET A 1 2.45 -75.32 25.57
CA MET A 1 2.69 -75.09 24.13
C MET A 1 2.45 -73.62 23.82
N LYS A 2 3.49 -72.90 23.35
CA LYS A 2 3.45 -71.78 22.38
C LYS A 2 2.42 -70.65 22.66
N LYS A 3 2.84 -69.46 23.08
CA LYS A 3 3.07 -68.23 22.26
C LYS A 3 2.46 -67.07 23.08
N LEU A 4 2.91 -65.83 23.14
CA LEU A 4 3.95 -65.07 22.46
C LEU A 4 4.20 -63.86 23.38
N LEU A 5 5.44 -63.68 23.89
CA LEU A 5 5.91 -62.36 24.30
C LEU A 5 6.04 -61.53 23.01
N LEU A 6 5.31 -60.44 22.88
CA LEU A 6 5.57 -59.44 21.85
C LEU A 6 5.56 -58.04 22.50
N THR A 7 6.73 -57.68 22.99
CA THR A 7 7.35 -56.35 22.90
C THR A 7 6.47 -55.24 22.30
N SER A 8 5.72 -54.54 23.15
CA SER A 8 5.21 -53.20 22.85
C SER A 8 6.28 -52.16 23.18
N LEU A 9 7.33 -52.14 22.36
CA LEU A 9 8.32 -51.07 22.33
C LEU A 9 8.39 -50.57 20.90
N LEU A 10 7.49 -49.66 20.52
CA LEU A 10 7.66 -48.90 19.28
C LEU A 10 6.92 -47.56 19.34
N PHE A 11 7.73 -46.50 19.41
CA PHE A 11 7.54 -45.24 18.69
C PHE A 11 6.37 -44.33 19.10
N SER A 12 6.43 -43.78 20.31
CA SER A 12 5.96 -42.40 20.51
C SER A 12 7.01 -41.45 19.92
N LEU A 13 7.00 -41.32 18.58
CA LEU A 13 7.76 -40.28 17.89
C LEU A 13 7.13 -38.94 18.30
N PHE A 14 7.73 -38.29 19.31
CA PHE A 14 7.51 -36.87 19.56
C PHE A 14 7.89 -36.13 18.28
N PHE A 15 6.89 -35.79 17.46
CA PHE A 15 7.01 -34.70 16.51
C PHE A 15 7.03 -33.43 17.35
N SER A 16 8.18 -33.09 17.92
CA SER A 16 8.48 -31.73 18.32
C SER A 16 8.59 -30.93 17.03
N ILE A 17 7.45 -30.44 16.55
CA ILE A 17 7.46 -29.28 15.66
C ILE A 17 8.01 -28.18 16.56
N SER A 18 9.33 -27.95 16.51
CA SER A 18 9.89 -26.71 16.99
C SER A 18 9.31 -25.65 16.07
N SER A 19 8.18 -25.07 16.48
CA SER A 19 7.87 -23.71 16.09
C SER A 19 9.09 -22.91 16.54
N ASN A 20 9.98 -22.59 15.60
CA ASN A 20 10.97 -21.55 15.81
C ASN A 20 10.15 -20.29 16.01
N ILE A 21 9.71 -20.04 17.24
CA ILE A 21 9.20 -18.75 17.67
C ILE A 21 10.43 -17.86 17.64
N TYR A 22 10.74 -17.33 16.47
CA TYR A 22 11.71 -16.25 16.36
C TYR A 22 11.14 -15.11 17.19
N SER A 23 11.84 -14.76 18.27
CA SER A 23 11.54 -13.53 18.99
C SER A 23 11.72 -12.35 18.04
N GLN A 24 10.85 -11.36 18.12
CA GLN A 24 10.98 -10.14 17.33
C GLN A 24 12.34 -9.48 17.62
N ARG A 25 13.17 -9.31 16.59
CA ARG A 25 14.45 -8.61 16.69
C ARG A 25 14.37 -7.24 16.03
N ASN A 26 15.10 -6.29 16.61
CA ASN A 26 15.45 -5.05 15.94
C ASN A 26 16.79 -5.26 15.24
N LEU A 27 16.80 -5.18 13.92
CA LEU A 27 17.95 -5.41 13.05
C LEU A 27 18.40 -4.07 12.46
N TYR A 28 19.50 -3.54 13.00
CA TYR A 28 20.07 -2.27 12.57
C TYR A 28 20.99 -2.49 11.38
N TRP A 29 20.70 -1.84 10.26
CA TRP A 29 21.52 -1.87 9.07
C TRP A 29 22.90 -1.27 9.36
N LYS A 30 23.93 -2.10 9.24
CA LYS A 30 25.33 -1.76 9.45
C LYS A 30 26.19 -2.75 8.65
N PRO A 31 26.27 -2.57 7.31
CA PRO A 31 27.04 -3.45 6.47
C PRO A 31 28.50 -3.47 6.90
N GLN A 32 29.08 -4.66 6.93
CA GLN A 32 30.51 -4.86 7.18
C GLN A 32 31.18 -5.24 5.86
N GLY A 33 32.15 -4.43 5.43
CA GLY A 33 32.81 -4.62 4.13
C GLY A 33 32.00 -4.08 2.94
N ALA A 34 32.24 -4.63 1.75
CA ALA A 34 31.73 -4.08 0.49
C ALA A 34 30.28 -4.47 0.14
N SER A 35 29.68 -5.44 0.84
CA SER A 35 28.34 -5.92 0.52
C SER A 35 27.25 -4.95 0.98
N THR A 36 26.40 -4.50 0.07
CA THR A 36 25.19 -3.70 0.34
C THR A 36 23.90 -4.53 0.33
N SER A 37 24.00 -5.86 0.23
CA SER A 37 22.83 -6.74 0.14
C SER A 37 22.10 -6.88 1.47
N MET A 38 20.77 -6.74 1.43
CA MET A 38 19.85 -6.94 2.56
C MET A 38 19.64 -8.42 2.93
N LYS A 39 20.10 -9.36 2.11
CA LYS A 39 20.02 -10.80 2.44
C LYS A 39 21.18 -11.26 3.32
N VAL A 40 22.26 -10.49 3.35
CA VAL A 40 23.48 -10.84 4.09
C VAL A 40 23.27 -10.51 5.57
N LYS A 41 23.04 -11.55 6.37
CA LYS A 41 22.88 -11.45 7.83
C LYS A 41 23.97 -10.65 8.54
N GLY A 42 25.21 -10.72 8.04
CA GLY A 42 26.36 -10.00 8.58
C GLY A 42 26.23 -8.47 8.51
N ASN A 43 25.31 -7.96 7.70
CA ASN A 43 25.04 -6.53 7.55
C ASN A 43 24.07 -5.96 8.60
N TYR A 44 23.67 -6.76 9.59
CA TYR A 44 22.73 -6.35 10.64
C TYR A 44 23.32 -6.53 12.03
N GLN A 45 23.13 -5.50 12.88
CA GLN A 45 23.36 -5.60 14.32
C GLN A 45 22.03 -5.81 15.06
N VAL A 46 22.03 -6.66 16.08
CA VAL A 46 20.83 -7.00 16.84
C VAL A 46 20.68 -6.06 18.03
N GLY A 47 19.51 -5.43 18.16
CA GLY A 47 19.12 -4.63 19.33
C GLY A 47 19.69 -3.22 19.40
N SER A 48 20.89 -2.96 18.88
CA SER A 48 21.49 -1.62 18.80
C SER A 48 22.62 -1.52 17.76
N CYS A 49 23.14 -0.31 17.49
CA CYS A 49 24.30 -0.09 16.60
C CYS A 49 25.59 -0.79 17.03
N SER A 50 25.69 -1.13 18.31
CA SER A 50 26.84 -1.81 18.93
C SER A 50 26.49 -3.21 19.42
N GLY A 51 25.32 -3.72 19.03
CA GLY A 51 24.88 -5.07 19.35
C GLY A 51 25.72 -6.13 18.62
N GLY A 52 25.40 -7.40 18.87
CA GLY A 52 26.00 -8.51 18.14
C GLY A 52 25.53 -8.59 16.70
N ILE A 53 26.33 -9.20 15.83
CA ILE A 53 25.99 -9.45 14.43
C ILE A 53 24.83 -10.47 14.36
N ALA A 54 23.87 -10.24 13.47
CA ALA A 54 22.77 -11.17 13.26
C ALA A 54 23.27 -12.53 12.73
N THR A 55 22.79 -13.61 13.35
CA THR A 55 23.18 -14.99 13.01
C THR A 55 22.30 -15.60 11.92
N THR A 56 21.17 -14.97 11.62
CA THR A 56 20.22 -15.34 10.56
C THR A 56 19.75 -14.11 9.78
N PRO A 57 19.35 -14.25 8.51
CA PRO A 57 18.71 -13.17 7.76
C PRO A 57 17.44 -12.63 8.47
N PRO A 58 16.97 -11.42 8.11
CA PRO A 58 15.68 -10.94 8.58
C PRO A 58 14.53 -11.87 8.18
N THR A 59 13.53 -11.96 9.05
CA THR A 59 12.34 -12.82 8.94
C THR A 59 11.08 -12.00 9.18
N LEU A 60 9.91 -12.62 8.99
CA LEU A 60 8.59 -11.96 9.06
C LEU A 60 8.29 -11.25 10.39
N VAL A 61 8.97 -11.57 11.48
CA VAL A 61 8.76 -10.93 12.80
C VAL A 61 9.72 -9.77 13.07
N ASP A 62 10.78 -9.64 12.27
CA ASP A 62 11.86 -8.70 12.53
C ASP A 62 11.48 -7.27 12.11
N THR A 63 12.13 -6.30 12.76
CA THR A 63 12.11 -4.89 12.36
C THR A 63 13.48 -4.53 11.78
N ILE A 64 13.52 -4.10 10.51
CA ILE A 64 14.74 -3.55 9.91
C ILE A 64 14.79 -2.04 10.16
N ILE A 65 15.93 -1.57 10.65
CA ILE A 65 16.16 -0.16 11.02
C ILE A 65 17.35 0.38 10.24
N PHE A 66 17.08 1.37 9.39
CA PHE A 66 18.07 2.23 8.76
C PHE A 66 18.14 3.54 9.56
N ASN A 67 19.29 3.80 10.17
CA ASN A 67 19.54 4.98 11.00
C ASN A 67 21.01 5.41 10.88
N ASN A 68 21.53 6.16 11.86
CA ASN A 68 22.94 6.53 11.91
C ASN A 68 23.90 5.41 12.36
N CYS A 69 23.47 4.16 12.56
CA CYS A 69 24.42 3.05 12.73
C CYS A 69 25.29 2.88 11.49
N SER A 70 24.72 3.14 10.31
CA SER A 70 25.40 3.25 9.03
C SER A 70 24.52 4.01 8.04
N VAL A 71 25.12 4.92 7.28
CA VAL A 71 24.47 5.63 6.16
C VAL A 71 24.76 4.97 4.80
N THR A 72 25.40 3.81 4.79
CA THR A 72 25.70 3.06 3.57
C THR A 72 24.40 2.60 2.91
N SER A 73 24.30 2.77 1.60
CA SER A 73 23.14 2.31 0.83
C SER A 73 22.93 0.80 0.95
N ALA A 74 21.66 0.40 0.89
CA ALA A 74 21.21 -0.99 0.95
C ALA A 74 20.52 -1.40 -0.34
N THR A 75 20.63 -2.67 -0.68
CA THR A 75 20.03 -3.25 -1.88
C THR A 75 19.25 -4.49 -1.53
N LEU A 76 17.97 -4.51 -1.88
CA LEU A 76 17.14 -5.71 -1.82
C LEU A 76 17.38 -6.54 -3.10
N ASP A 77 18.17 -7.60 -2.98
CA ASP A 77 18.52 -8.52 -4.08
C ASP A 77 17.91 -9.93 -3.92
N SER A 78 17.06 -10.12 -2.91
CA SER A 78 16.22 -11.31 -2.68
C SER A 78 14.83 -10.88 -2.23
N ASN A 79 13.85 -11.78 -2.27
CA ASN A 79 12.56 -11.49 -1.63
C ASN A 79 12.75 -11.33 -0.13
N LEU A 80 11.99 -10.41 0.47
CA LEU A 80 12.09 -10.10 1.89
C LEU A 80 10.70 -9.82 2.46
N THR A 81 10.39 -10.52 3.55
CA THR A 81 9.21 -10.29 4.37
C THR A 81 9.65 -10.01 5.79
N VAL A 82 9.23 -8.87 6.35
CA VAL A 82 9.56 -8.44 7.72
C VAL A 82 8.34 -7.83 8.39
N ALA A 83 8.35 -7.68 9.71
CA ALA A 83 7.24 -7.00 10.39
C ALA A 83 7.29 -5.50 10.09
N LYS A 84 8.48 -4.90 10.16
CA LYS A 84 8.63 -3.45 9.99
C LYS A 84 9.87 -3.05 9.20
N VAL A 85 9.74 -1.97 8.43
CA VAL A 85 10.85 -1.24 7.83
C VAL A 85 10.83 0.19 8.38
N THR A 86 11.92 0.60 9.01
CA THR A 86 12.07 1.94 9.58
C THR A 86 13.31 2.61 9.01
N MET A 87 13.14 3.73 8.31
CA MET A 87 14.20 4.67 7.94
C MET A 87 14.06 5.89 8.82
N THR A 88 15.04 6.18 9.67
CA THR A 88 15.03 7.36 10.54
C THR A 88 15.53 8.59 9.79
N SER A 89 15.24 9.79 10.31
CA SER A 89 15.68 11.05 9.71
C SER A 89 17.20 11.23 9.66
N LEU A 90 17.95 10.45 10.43
CA LEU A 90 19.41 10.46 10.43
C LEU A 90 20.03 9.51 9.39
N TYR A 91 19.23 8.66 8.76
CA TYR A 91 19.72 7.84 7.65
C TYR A 91 19.74 8.68 6.38
N THR A 92 20.90 8.77 5.72
CA THR A 92 21.08 9.54 4.48
C THR A 92 21.36 8.66 3.26
N GLY A 93 21.49 7.35 3.46
CA GLY A 93 21.73 6.40 2.37
C GLY A 93 20.50 6.16 1.48
N THR A 94 20.69 5.30 0.48
CA THR A 94 19.60 4.85 -0.40
C THR A 94 19.23 3.40 -0.10
N VAL A 95 17.95 3.09 0.03
CA VAL A 95 17.43 1.71 -0.01
C VAL A 95 16.88 1.46 -1.40
N SER A 96 17.51 0.56 -2.16
CA SER A 96 17.13 0.24 -3.54
C SER A 96 16.57 -1.17 -3.66
N LEU A 97 15.46 -1.35 -4.37
CA LEU A 97 14.91 -2.67 -4.64
C LEU A 97 15.28 -3.14 -6.05
N ASN A 98 15.93 -4.31 -6.16
CA ASN A 98 16.28 -4.87 -7.45
C ASN A 98 15.06 -5.39 -8.21
N THR A 99 15.23 -5.47 -9.53
CA THR A 99 14.19 -5.96 -10.44
C THR A 99 13.76 -7.39 -10.11
N GLY A 100 12.44 -7.62 -10.18
CA GLY A 100 11.84 -8.95 -9.98
C GLY A 100 11.87 -9.47 -8.54
N LYS A 101 12.11 -8.59 -7.56
CA LYS A 101 12.03 -8.93 -6.13
C LYS A 101 10.72 -8.47 -5.51
N THR A 102 10.40 -9.03 -4.35
CA THR A 102 9.25 -8.62 -3.54
C THR A 102 9.70 -8.15 -2.16
N LEU A 103 9.24 -6.98 -1.76
CA LEU A 103 9.33 -6.47 -0.41
C LEU A 103 7.94 -6.51 0.24
N THR A 104 7.81 -7.26 1.33
CA THR A 104 6.59 -7.29 2.14
C THR A 104 6.91 -6.83 3.55
N PHE A 105 6.09 -5.91 4.08
CA PHE A 105 6.15 -5.50 5.48
C PHE A 105 4.78 -5.19 6.03
N ASP A 106 4.61 -5.23 7.36
CA ASP A 106 3.36 -4.79 7.98
C ASP A 106 3.36 -3.27 8.20
N ILE A 107 4.48 -2.73 8.70
CA ILE A 107 4.61 -1.29 9.00
C ILE A 107 5.85 -0.69 8.31
N GLY A 108 5.63 0.35 7.50
CA GLY A 108 6.67 1.14 6.86
C GLY A 108 6.71 2.56 7.42
N SER A 109 7.88 3.00 7.91
CA SER A 109 8.11 4.34 8.46
C SER A 109 9.35 4.96 7.79
N PHE A 110 9.14 5.93 6.91
CA PHE A 110 10.14 6.47 6.00
C PHE A 110 10.43 7.94 6.30
N LYS A 111 11.44 8.20 7.13
CA LYS A 111 11.74 9.55 7.68
C LYS A 111 13.02 10.21 7.19
N GLY A 112 13.85 9.51 6.42
CA GLY A 112 15.13 10.01 5.93
C GLY A 112 15.63 9.25 4.72
N GLY A 113 16.69 9.76 4.10
CA GLY A 113 17.35 9.13 2.95
C GLY A 113 16.47 9.02 1.72
N ILE A 114 16.86 8.11 0.83
CA ILE A 114 16.16 7.84 -0.44
C ILE A 114 15.65 6.41 -0.42
N PHE A 115 14.40 6.21 -0.83
CA PHE A 115 13.86 4.89 -1.12
C PHE A 115 13.61 4.79 -2.63
N SER A 116 14.17 3.77 -3.27
CA SER A 116 14.03 3.50 -4.71
C SER A 116 13.38 2.14 -4.92
N GLY A 117 12.10 2.14 -5.26
CA GLY A 117 11.29 0.93 -5.43
C GLY A 117 11.63 0.09 -6.67
N GLY A 118 12.38 0.65 -7.63
CA GLY A 118 12.75 -0.05 -8.86
C GLY A 118 11.53 -0.60 -9.59
N SER A 119 11.53 -1.91 -9.88
CA SER A 119 10.39 -2.65 -10.44
C SER A 119 9.89 -3.77 -9.51
N ALA A 120 10.30 -3.73 -8.24
CA ALA A 120 9.93 -4.74 -7.25
C ALA A 120 8.45 -4.66 -6.86
N THR A 121 7.81 -5.77 -6.55
CA THR A 121 6.48 -5.71 -5.89
C THR A 121 6.65 -5.26 -4.45
N ILE A 122 5.83 -4.29 -4.01
CA ILE A 122 5.85 -3.79 -2.63
C ILE A 122 4.50 -4.06 -1.98
N ASN A 123 4.50 -4.69 -0.80
CA ASN A 123 3.29 -4.95 -0.03
C ASN A 123 3.43 -4.39 1.38
N CYS A 124 2.50 -3.53 1.79
CA CYS A 124 2.38 -3.02 3.14
C CYS A 124 1.05 -3.47 3.74
N ASN A 125 1.08 -4.30 4.79
CA ASN A 125 -0.14 -4.92 5.31
C ASN A 125 -0.91 -4.08 6.34
N SER A 126 -0.25 -3.14 7.04
CA SER A 126 -0.86 -2.42 8.17
C SER A 126 -0.74 -0.90 8.10
N SER A 127 0.46 -0.32 8.01
CA SER A 127 0.58 1.14 7.96
C SER A 127 1.81 1.61 7.20
N PHE A 128 1.63 2.67 6.42
CA PHE A 128 2.65 3.26 5.57
C PHE A 128 2.76 4.76 5.84
N THR A 129 3.94 5.21 6.25
CA THR A 129 4.19 6.64 6.54
C THR A 129 5.42 7.16 5.82
N ILE A 130 5.25 8.23 5.04
CA ILE A 130 6.36 9.04 4.51
C ILE A 130 6.41 10.35 5.30
N ASP A 131 7.55 10.61 5.94
CA ASP A 131 7.80 11.76 6.80
C ASP A 131 9.27 12.19 6.75
N GLY A 132 9.77 12.42 5.53
CA GLY A 132 11.10 12.98 5.28
C GLY A 132 11.91 12.23 4.20
N THR A 133 11.52 11.00 3.84
CA THR A 133 12.19 10.25 2.76
C THR A 133 11.82 10.79 1.38
N ALA A 134 12.80 10.82 0.46
CA ALA A 134 12.54 10.92 -0.97
C ALA A 134 12.13 9.53 -1.49
N PHE A 135 10.83 9.28 -1.59
CA PHE A 135 10.28 7.96 -1.88
C PHE A 135 9.91 7.83 -3.36
N THR A 136 10.72 7.12 -4.12
CA THR A 136 10.34 6.67 -5.47
C THR A 136 9.69 5.30 -5.38
N SER A 137 8.42 5.23 -5.77
CA SER A 137 7.65 3.98 -5.82
C SER A 137 8.24 2.99 -6.84
N THR A 138 7.66 1.80 -6.87
CA THR A 138 7.97 0.81 -7.90
C THR A 138 7.24 1.12 -9.20
N SER A 139 7.83 0.73 -10.35
CA SER A 139 7.13 0.67 -11.64
C SER A 139 6.21 -0.55 -11.79
N GLY A 140 6.29 -1.49 -10.85
CA GLY A 140 5.33 -2.58 -10.69
C GLY A 140 4.13 -2.16 -9.83
N THR A 141 3.71 -3.05 -8.94
CA THR A 141 2.57 -2.81 -8.04
C THR A 141 3.04 -2.58 -6.60
N MET A 142 2.51 -1.53 -5.98
CA MET A 142 2.57 -1.28 -4.54
C MET A 142 1.19 -1.47 -3.93
N THR A 143 1.03 -2.45 -3.05
CA THR A 143 -0.23 -2.70 -2.33
C THR A 143 -0.16 -2.13 -0.92
N LEU A 144 -1.12 -1.29 -0.56
CA LEU A 144 -1.28 -0.67 0.75
C LEU A 144 -2.59 -1.17 1.37
N ALA A 145 -2.50 -2.07 2.35
CA ALA A 145 -3.65 -2.74 2.94
C ALA A 145 -4.17 -2.08 4.25
N GLY A 146 -3.51 -1.01 4.71
CA GLY A 146 -3.93 -0.25 5.89
C GLY A 146 -3.59 1.23 5.76
N ASP A 147 -3.43 1.93 6.89
CA ASP A 147 -3.45 3.39 6.91
C ASP A 147 -2.21 4.00 6.23
N VAL A 148 -2.46 5.06 5.47
CA VAL A 148 -1.46 5.79 4.69
C VAL A 148 -1.36 7.21 5.22
N THR A 149 -0.19 7.57 5.74
CA THR A 149 0.08 8.92 6.25
C THR A 149 1.23 9.55 5.48
N LEU A 150 0.93 10.67 4.86
CA LEU A 150 1.88 11.42 4.05
C LEU A 150 2.15 12.75 4.74
N LYS A 151 3.38 13.03 5.14
CA LYS A 151 3.72 14.22 5.92
C LYS A 151 4.67 15.12 5.15
N THR A 152 5.95 14.81 5.24
CA THR A 152 7.06 15.53 4.64
C THR A 152 7.85 14.57 3.74
N GLY A 153 8.77 15.09 2.92
CA GLY A 153 9.46 14.32 1.90
C GLY A 153 8.74 14.38 0.55
N SER A 154 9.02 13.42 -0.33
CA SER A 154 8.43 13.36 -1.67
C SER A 154 7.98 11.94 -2.02
N PHE A 155 6.98 11.85 -2.90
CA PHE A 155 6.55 10.60 -3.51
C PHE A 155 6.61 10.73 -5.04
N THR A 156 7.38 9.86 -5.69
CA THR A 156 7.47 9.77 -7.15
C THR A 156 6.87 8.43 -7.59
N HIS A 157 5.82 8.44 -8.39
CA HIS A 157 5.03 7.24 -8.73
C HIS A 157 5.78 6.20 -9.59
N ASN A 158 6.85 6.58 -10.31
CA ASN A 158 7.67 5.70 -11.16
C ASN A 158 6.88 4.89 -12.20
N SER A 159 5.85 5.51 -12.79
CA SER A 159 4.88 4.90 -13.71
C SER A 159 4.27 3.56 -13.25
N GLY A 160 4.25 3.30 -11.95
CA GLY A 160 3.66 2.08 -11.39
C GLY A 160 2.23 2.25 -10.90
N LYS A 161 1.72 1.18 -10.29
CA LYS A 161 0.35 1.09 -9.78
C LYS A 161 0.33 1.03 -8.26
N VAL A 162 -0.45 1.91 -7.63
CA VAL A 162 -0.77 1.83 -6.20
C VAL A 162 -2.14 1.21 -6.00
N VAL A 163 -2.22 0.15 -5.21
CA VAL A 163 -3.47 -0.52 -4.85
C VAL A 163 -3.77 -0.25 -3.38
N PHE A 164 -4.78 0.58 -3.13
CA PHE A 164 -5.39 0.72 -1.82
C PHE A 164 -6.38 -0.43 -1.63
N LYS A 165 -6.02 -1.34 -0.73
CA LYS A 165 -6.82 -2.49 -0.33
C LYS A 165 -7.15 -2.37 1.16
N ARG A 166 -8.13 -3.12 1.63
CA ARG A 166 -8.25 -3.39 3.05
C ARG A 166 -8.43 -4.88 3.31
N ALA A 167 -7.88 -5.34 4.44
CA ALA A 167 -7.94 -6.74 4.88
C ALA A 167 -8.86 -6.96 6.10
N SER A 168 -9.52 -5.91 6.61
CA SER A 168 -10.43 -5.98 7.76
C SER A 168 -11.59 -4.96 7.63
N SER A 169 -12.70 -5.19 8.36
CA SER A 169 -13.99 -4.48 8.22
C SER A 169 -14.01 -3.07 8.80
N THR A 170 -12.86 -2.41 8.80
CA THR A 170 -12.65 -1.07 9.37
C THR A 170 -12.41 -0.05 8.23
N THR A 171 -12.01 1.19 8.52
CA THR A 171 -11.80 2.25 7.50
C THR A 171 -10.32 2.56 7.25
N THR A 172 -9.86 2.57 5.98
CA THR A 172 -8.47 2.95 5.64
C THR A 172 -8.38 4.46 5.57
N ILE A 173 -7.51 5.04 6.39
CA ILE A 173 -7.26 6.47 6.35
C ILE A 173 -6.13 6.75 5.38
N VAL A 174 -6.41 7.57 4.37
CA VAL A 174 -5.40 8.15 3.48
C VAL A 174 -5.33 9.64 3.81
N ASN A 175 -4.29 10.04 4.54
CA ASN A 175 -4.23 11.37 5.13
C ASN A 175 -2.91 12.07 4.83
N SER A 176 -2.99 13.37 4.57
CA SER A 176 -1.84 14.25 4.74
C SER A 176 -1.86 14.91 6.11
N SER A 177 -0.73 14.90 6.82
CA SER A 177 -0.57 15.70 8.04
C SER A 177 0.64 16.63 7.98
N GLY A 178 1.17 16.88 6.79
CA GLY A 178 2.25 17.85 6.56
C GLY A 178 1.84 18.93 5.58
N ASN A 179 2.81 19.71 5.09
CA ASN A 179 2.56 20.86 4.24
C ASN A 179 2.15 20.49 2.80
N THR A 180 2.36 19.24 2.40
CA THR A 180 1.99 18.76 1.07
C THR A 180 0.51 18.39 1.04
N SER A 181 -0.29 19.14 0.29
CA SER A 181 -1.73 18.91 0.15
C SER A 181 -2.10 18.11 -1.10
N ARG A 182 -1.14 17.75 -1.97
CA ARG A 182 -1.37 17.00 -3.21
C ARG A 182 -0.34 15.88 -3.39
N TYR A 183 -0.81 14.68 -3.73
CA TYR A 183 0.04 13.54 -4.07
C TYR A 183 -0.42 12.92 -5.39
N ILE A 184 0.54 12.65 -6.27
CA ILE A 184 0.31 12.20 -7.64
C ILE A 184 0.66 10.72 -7.75
N PHE A 185 -0.28 9.93 -8.25
CA PHE A 185 -0.11 8.55 -8.64
C PHE A 185 -0.21 8.43 -10.16
N TYR A 186 0.46 7.43 -10.73
CA TYR A 186 0.26 7.11 -12.14
C TYR A 186 -1.02 6.32 -12.33
N ASP A 187 -1.03 5.08 -11.84
CA ASP A 187 -2.23 4.28 -11.68
C ASP A 187 -2.59 4.15 -10.20
N ALA A 188 -3.87 4.32 -9.88
CA ALA A 188 -4.40 4.10 -8.55
C ALA A 188 -5.62 3.18 -8.60
N GLU A 189 -5.68 2.22 -7.69
CA GLU A 189 -6.83 1.33 -7.53
C GLU A 189 -7.34 1.36 -6.09
N PHE A 190 -8.63 1.60 -5.91
CA PHE A 190 -9.33 1.33 -4.66
C PHE A 190 -10.13 0.04 -4.82
N THR A 191 -9.85 -0.96 -4.00
CA THR A 191 -10.44 -2.30 -4.18
C THR A 191 -11.10 -2.85 -2.92
N ALA A 192 -12.25 -3.50 -3.11
CA ALA A 192 -13.01 -4.23 -2.09
C ALA A 192 -13.17 -5.72 -2.47
N PRO A 193 -12.09 -6.52 -2.48
CA PRO A 193 -12.09 -7.86 -3.07
C PRO A 193 -12.77 -8.94 -2.21
N SER A 194 -12.78 -8.77 -0.89
CA SER A 194 -13.23 -9.81 0.06
C SER A 194 -14.28 -9.35 1.07
N GLN A 195 -14.47 -8.05 1.22
CA GLN A 195 -15.36 -7.47 2.23
C GLN A 195 -15.71 -6.02 1.91
N THR A 196 -16.78 -5.53 2.52
CA THR A 196 -17.10 -4.09 2.51
C THR A 196 -15.90 -3.29 2.98
N THR A 197 -15.48 -2.33 2.16
CA THR A 197 -14.28 -1.54 2.38
C THR A 197 -14.62 -0.05 2.30
N GLN A 198 -14.15 0.70 3.30
CA GLN A 198 -14.27 2.14 3.35
C GLN A 198 -12.88 2.77 3.34
N PHE A 199 -12.69 3.79 2.51
CA PHE A 199 -11.51 4.64 2.50
C PHE A 199 -11.93 6.04 2.93
N THR A 200 -11.26 6.63 3.92
CA THR A 200 -11.43 8.03 4.31
C THR A 200 -10.20 8.81 3.87
N ILE A 201 -10.39 9.68 2.89
CA ILE A 201 -9.37 10.59 2.37
C ILE A 201 -9.47 11.89 3.16
N LYS A 202 -8.35 12.36 3.72
CA LYS A 202 -8.34 13.50 4.63
C LYS A 202 -7.16 14.44 4.38
N ASN A 203 -7.41 15.74 4.41
CA ASN A 203 -6.40 16.81 4.30
C ASN A 203 -5.51 16.71 3.05
N ILE A 204 -5.95 16.02 2.01
CA ILE A 204 -5.14 15.70 0.83
C ILE A 204 -5.98 15.70 -0.44
N THR A 205 -5.39 16.13 -1.54
CA THR A 205 -5.84 15.92 -2.92
C THR A 205 -5.03 14.76 -3.49
N LEU A 206 -5.70 13.73 -3.96
CA LEU A 206 -5.04 12.67 -4.71
C LEU A 206 -5.17 12.99 -6.20
N GLU A 207 -4.08 12.90 -6.95
CA GLU A 207 -4.10 13.01 -8.41
C GLU A 207 -3.73 11.66 -9.02
N VAL A 208 -4.43 11.26 -10.09
CA VAL A 208 -4.20 9.99 -10.79
C VAL A 208 -4.01 10.24 -12.28
N ASP A 209 -2.75 10.28 -12.70
CA ASP A 209 -2.34 10.76 -14.02
C ASP A 209 -2.86 9.90 -15.18
N HIS A 210 -2.87 8.59 -15.02
CA HIS A 210 -3.16 7.65 -16.09
C HIS A 210 -4.48 6.91 -15.90
N LYS A 211 -4.66 6.19 -14.79
CA LYS A 211 -5.90 5.42 -14.58
C LYS A 211 -6.30 5.27 -13.12
N LEU A 212 -7.49 5.75 -12.80
CA LEU A 212 -8.20 5.43 -11.56
C LEU A 212 -9.08 4.19 -11.77
N THR A 213 -8.92 3.18 -10.89
CA THR A 213 -9.75 1.96 -10.90
C THR A 213 -10.49 1.79 -9.59
N LEU A 214 -11.79 1.53 -9.67
CA LEU A 214 -12.64 1.12 -8.55
C LEU A 214 -13.04 -0.34 -8.77
N SER A 215 -12.59 -1.26 -7.93
CA SER A 215 -12.73 -2.70 -8.20
C SER A 215 -13.19 -3.51 -6.98
N GLY A 216 -13.41 -4.81 -7.21
CA GLY A 216 -13.77 -5.78 -6.18
C GLY A 216 -15.19 -6.32 -6.36
N SER A 217 -15.62 -7.15 -5.41
CA SER A 217 -16.95 -7.78 -5.43
C SER A 217 -17.83 -7.37 -4.26
N ASN A 218 -17.32 -6.49 -3.40
CA ASN A 218 -17.96 -6.01 -2.19
C ASN A 218 -18.14 -4.50 -2.21
N GLN A 219 -18.94 -3.99 -1.28
CA GLN A 219 -19.26 -2.57 -1.20
C GLN A 219 -17.98 -1.75 -1.01
N LEU A 220 -17.81 -0.74 -1.86
CA LEU A 220 -16.65 0.15 -1.86
C LEU A 220 -17.12 1.58 -1.62
N PHE A 221 -16.63 2.19 -0.55
CA PHE A 221 -16.93 3.57 -0.20
C PHE A 221 -15.65 4.42 -0.18
N LEU A 222 -15.65 5.53 -0.91
CA LEU A 222 -14.64 6.57 -0.88
C LEU A 222 -15.21 7.81 -0.19
N ASN A 223 -14.84 8.00 1.06
CA ASN A 223 -15.32 9.07 1.91
C ASN A 223 -14.25 10.15 2.13
N THR A 224 -14.70 11.32 2.52
CA THR A 224 -13.89 12.40 3.04
C THR A 224 -14.59 13.05 4.24
N THR A 225 -13.79 13.53 5.19
CA THR A 225 -14.24 14.39 6.30
C THR A 225 -13.73 15.82 6.18
N THR A 226 -13.02 16.12 5.10
CA THR A 226 -12.47 17.43 4.74
C THR A 226 -12.84 17.77 3.30
N SER A 227 -12.34 18.87 2.74
CA SER A 227 -12.49 19.21 1.32
C SER A 227 -11.59 18.39 0.38
N SER A 228 -11.25 17.14 0.76
CA SER A 228 -10.40 16.26 -0.03
C SER A 228 -11.09 15.77 -1.30
N THR A 229 -10.31 15.69 -2.38
CA THR A 229 -10.78 15.30 -3.71
C THR A 229 -9.83 14.27 -4.35
N ILE A 230 -10.31 13.60 -5.39
CA ILE A 230 -9.48 12.80 -6.29
C ILE A 230 -9.55 13.44 -7.67
N GLU A 231 -8.45 14.05 -8.12
CA GLU A 231 -8.29 14.62 -9.45
C GLU A 231 -7.80 13.54 -10.42
N VAL A 232 -8.45 13.43 -11.57
CA VAL A 232 -8.15 12.39 -12.55
C VAL A 232 -8.05 13.04 -13.93
N PRO A 233 -6.83 13.39 -14.39
CA PRO A 233 -6.59 13.78 -15.78
C PRO A 233 -6.55 12.56 -16.72
N GLY A 234 -6.42 11.35 -16.16
CA GLY A 234 -6.47 10.07 -16.88
C GLY A 234 -7.88 9.48 -17.03
N ASN A 235 -7.94 8.17 -17.24
CA ASN A 235 -9.18 7.40 -17.40
C ASN A 235 -9.73 6.89 -16.06
N ILE A 236 -11.04 6.62 -16.02
CA ILE A 236 -11.71 6.01 -14.88
C ILE A 236 -12.32 4.67 -15.31
N LEU A 237 -12.04 3.61 -14.55
CA LEU A 237 -12.66 2.30 -14.69
C LEU A 237 -13.35 1.90 -13.38
N SER A 238 -14.65 1.68 -13.41
CA SER A 238 -15.33 0.86 -12.41
C SER A 238 -15.44 -0.57 -12.94
N SER A 239 -14.93 -1.49 -12.14
CA SER A 239 -15.12 -2.94 -12.30
C SER A 239 -15.53 -3.58 -10.99
N ASN A 240 -16.10 -2.78 -10.08
CA ASN A 240 -16.62 -3.28 -8.82
C ASN A 240 -18.02 -3.86 -9.06
N THR A 241 -18.26 -5.10 -8.64
CA THR A 241 -19.50 -5.82 -8.95
C THR A 241 -20.61 -5.59 -7.93
N ALA A 242 -20.36 -4.86 -6.83
CA ALA A 242 -21.36 -4.62 -5.81
C ALA A 242 -22.39 -3.58 -6.26
N SER A 243 -23.66 -3.82 -5.96
CA SER A 243 -24.77 -2.89 -6.26
C SER A 243 -24.85 -1.70 -5.31
N VAL A 244 -24.05 -1.71 -4.24
CA VAL A 244 -23.97 -0.67 -3.20
C VAL A 244 -22.51 -0.22 -3.07
N GLY A 245 -22.31 1.08 -2.93
CA GLY A 245 -21.01 1.73 -2.84
C GLY A 245 -21.15 3.25 -2.88
N GLY A 246 -20.08 3.94 -3.28
CA GLY A 246 -20.08 5.39 -3.49
C GLY A 246 -19.22 6.09 -2.46
N GLY A 247 -19.80 7.03 -1.71
CA GLY A 247 -19.13 7.78 -0.64
C GLY A 247 -19.13 9.29 -0.86
N THR A 248 -18.53 10.02 0.08
CA THR A 248 -18.60 11.50 0.13
C THR A 248 -17.47 12.23 -0.60
N VAL A 249 -16.43 11.54 -1.08
CA VAL A 249 -15.36 12.21 -1.86
C VAL A 249 -15.91 12.70 -3.20
N THR A 250 -15.33 13.75 -3.76
CA THR A 250 -15.58 14.13 -5.15
C THR A 250 -14.42 13.68 -6.04
N ILE A 251 -14.72 12.90 -7.08
CA ILE A 251 -13.81 12.61 -8.18
C ILE A 251 -13.95 13.75 -9.21
N ILE A 252 -12.86 14.46 -9.46
CA ILE A 252 -12.80 15.57 -10.42
C ILE A 252 -12.12 15.07 -11.68
N VAL A 253 -12.87 15.01 -12.77
CA VAL A 253 -12.37 14.70 -14.10
C VAL A 253 -11.87 15.99 -14.74
N ASN A 254 -10.55 16.15 -14.79
CA ASN A 254 -9.88 17.37 -15.23
C ASN A 254 -8.90 17.12 -16.40
N GLY A 255 -8.09 18.12 -16.74
CA GLY A 255 -7.12 18.03 -17.82
C GLY A 255 -7.70 18.23 -19.22
N THR A 256 -6.81 18.19 -20.22
CA THR A 256 -7.09 18.47 -21.64
C THR A 256 -7.24 17.21 -22.50
N GLY A 257 -6.84 16.04 -21.98
CA GLY A 257 -6.92 14.76 -22.68
C GLY A 257 -8.35 14.29 -22.93
N THR A 258 -8.49 13.35 -23.87
CA THR A 258 -9.72 12.56 -24.00
C THR A 258 -9.73 11.49 -22.92
N GLN A 259 -10.85 11.35 -22.21
CA GLN A 259 -10.98 10.45 -21.08
C GLN A 259 -12.20 9.56 -21.25
N THR A 260 -12.10 8.33 -20.75
CA THR A 260 -13.24 7.42 -20.62
C THR A 260 -13.60 7.24 -19.16
N ILE A 261 -14.89 7.26 -18.86
CA ILE A 261 -15.44 6.69 -17.63
C ILE A 261 -16.19 5.43 -18.05
N ASN A 262 -15.66 4.28 -17.64
CA ASN A 262 -16.20 2.99 -18.04
C ASN A 262 -16.68 2.21 -16.81
N ASP A 263 -17.92 1.73 -16.86
CA ASP A 263 -18.39 0.61 -16.03
C ASP A 263 -18.47 -0.67 -16.88
N ASN A 264 -17.61 -1.64 -16.59
CA ASN A 264 -17.50 -2.87 -17.39
C ASN A 264 -18.46 -3.98 -16.95
N GLN A 265 -19.38 -3.72 -16.01
CA GLN A 265 -20.25 -4.74 -15.42
C GLN A 265 -21.50 -5.08 -16.24
N GLY A 266 -21.64 -4.53 -17.45
CA GLY A 266 -22.69 -4.90 -18.40
C GLY A 266 -24.05 -4.27 -18.04
N SER A 267 -25.08 -5.11 -17.86
CA SER A 267 -26.48 -4.67 -17.71
C SER A 267 -26.93 -4.39 -16.27
N SER A 268 -26.09 -4.57 -15.26
CA SER A 268 -26.46 -4.30 -13.86
C SER A 268 -25.96 -2.92 -13.43
N ILE A 269 -26.69 -2.23 -12.55
CA ILE A 269 -26.17 -1.05 -11.86
C ILE A 269 -25.25 -1.57 -10.76
N SER A 270 -23.95 -1.53 -10.98
CA SER A 270 -22.92 -1.97 -10.04
C SER A 270 -21.76 -0.97 -10.01
N GLY A 271 -20.93 -1.07 -8.98
CA GLY A 271 -19.76 -0.22 -8.84
C GLY A 271 -20.12 1.26 -8.73
N LYS A 272 -21.14 1.57 -7.90
CA LYS A 272 -21.59 2.95 -7.65
C LYS A 272 -20.40 3.84 -7.29
N MET A 273 -20.16 4.84 -8.11
CA MET A 273 -19.12 5.84 -7.91
C MET A 273 -19.60 6.90 -6.90
N PRO A 274 -18.69 7.55 -6.16
CA PRO A 274 -19.03 8.75 -5.39
C PRO A 274 -19.36 9.93 -6.32
N ASN A 275 -19.46 11.14 -5.79
CA ASN A 275 -19.74 12.32 -6.61
C ASN A 275 -18.68 12.50 -7.71
N ILE A 276 -19.13 12.84 -8.92
CA ILE A 276 -18.25 13.11 -10.07
C ILE A 276 -18.48 14.54 -10.53
N GLN A 277 -17.40 15.30 -10.65
CA GLN A 277 -17.40 16.64 -11.22
C GLN A 277 -16.56 16.66 -12.49
N PHE A 278 -17.11 17.22 -13.57
CA PHE A 278 -16.35 17.51 -14.78
C PHE A 278 -15.77 18.93 -14.69
N ASN A 279 -14.45 19.04 -14.63
CA ASN A 279 -13.73 20.31 -14.63
C ASN A 279 -12.61 20.29 -15.66
N LYS A 280 -13.00 20.18 -16.93
CA LYS A 280 -12.08 20.04 -18.05
C LYS A 280 -11.71 21.39 -18.63
N THR A 281 -10.44 21.54 -18.97
CA THR A 281 -9.92 22.69 -19.72
C THR A 281 -9.83 22.41 -21.22
N GLY A 282 -10.06 21.15 -21.65
CA GLY A 282 -10.14 20.73 -23.04
C GLY A 282 -10.43 19.22 -23.18
N GLY A 283 -10.57 18.74 -24.42
CA GLY A 283 -10.84 17.32 -24.72
C GLY A 283 -12.27 16.88 -24.44
N THR A 284 -12.54 15.58 -24.58
CA THR A 284 -13.87 14.98 -24.39
C THR A 284 -13.88 13.95 -23.27
N VAL A 285 -15.05 13.74 -22.66
CA VAL A 285 -15.30 12.57 -21.81
C VAL A 285 -16.30 11.66 -22.49
N THR A 286 -15.95 10.40 -22.61
CA THR A 286 -16.85 9.35 -23.07
C THR A 286 -17.32 8.52 -21.88
N LEU A 287 -18.63 8.45 -21.68
CA LEU A 287 -19.25 7.55 -20.70
C LEU A 287 -19.55 6.21 -21.38
N MET A 288 -19.09 5.11 -20.79
CA MET A 288 -19.23 3.76 -21.33
C MET A 288 -19.84 2.84 -20.28
N GLY A 289 -20.81 2.01 -20.68
CA GLY A 289 -21.52 1.11 -19.75
C GLY A 289 -22.60 1.82 -18.93
N ARG A 290 -22.96 1.22 -17.78
CA ARG A 290 -24.02 1.73 -16.89
C ARG A 290 -23.42 2.44 -15.68
N ILE A 291 -23.11 3.73 -15.82
CA ILE A 291 -22.47 4.49 -14.74
C ILE A 291 -23.43 4.66 -13.55
N GLY A 292 -23.21 3.89 -12.48
CA GLY A 292 -23.91 4.05 -11.21
C GLY A 292 -23.31 5.21 -10.41
N MET A 293 -24.15 6.16 -10.00
CA MET A 293 -23.77 7.27 -9.11
C MET A 293 -24.65 7.24 -7.85
N VAL A 294 -24.15 7.83 -6.76
CA VAL A 294 -24.99 8.08 -5.57
C VAL A 294 -25.98 9.19 -5.89
N GLU A 295 -27.26 8.97 -5.60
CA GLU A 295 -28.27 10.03 -5.67
C GLU A 295 -27.88 11.12 -4.66
N ALA A 296 -27.65 12.34 -5.14
CA ALA A 296 -27.67 13.49 -4.24
C ALA A 296 -29.06 13.52 -3.61
N PRO A 297 -29.20 13.69 -2.28
CA PRO A 297 -30.51 13.88 -1.69
C PRO A 297 -31.14 15.06 -2.42
N CYS A 298 -32.25 14.84 -3.14
CA CYS A 298 -33.05 15.92 -3.69
C CYS A 298 -33.42 16.79 -2.50
N GLY A 299 -32.77 17.95 -2.37
CA GLY A 299 -33.25 18.99 -1.48
C GLY A 299 -34.69 19.24 -1.87
N ASN A 300 -35.59 19.20 -0.89
CA ASN A 300 -36.98 19.57 -1.10
C ASN A 300 -36.99 20.90 -1.86
N ILE A 301 -37.38 20.86 -3.13
CA ILE A 301 -37.74 22.06 -3.86
C ILE A 301 -39.00 22.52 -3.15
N SER A 302 -38.86 23.47 -2.22
CA SER A 302 -40.00 24.24 -1.74
C SER A 302 -40.67 24.80 -2.99
N PRO A 303 -41.97 24.58 -3.21
CA PRO A 303 -42.69 25.40 -4.16
C PRO A 303 -42.47 26.84 -3.70
N GLU A 304 -41.92 27.69 -4.56
CA GLU A 304 -42.02 29.14 -4.35
C GLU A 304 -43.52 29.45 -4.15
N GLN A 305 -43.83 30.08 -3.02
CA GLN A 305 -45.05 30.88 -2.85
C GLN A 305 -44.69 32.33 -3.10
#